data_AF-A0A433DC77-F1
#
_entry.id   AF-A0A433DC77-F1
#
_cell.length_a   1.000
_cell.length_b   1.000
_cell.length_c   1.000
_cell.angle_alpha   90.00
_cell.angle_beta   90.00
_cell.angle_gamma   90.00
#
_symmetry.space_group_name_H-M   'P 1'
#
loop_
_entity.id
_entity.type
_entity.pdbx_description
1 polymer ?
#
loop_
_entity_poly.entity_id
_entity_poly.type
_entity_poly.pdbx_seq_one_letter_code
_entity_poly.pdbx_strand_id
1 'polypeptide(L)'
;MAIRFTSNFHILANESIPQKIEWPARHPPKDLRGKTGLAIIPQGKTFDTLLTEEDTQVMQELGVQVRSGASPQVAFYIVKDNDPAWRVDPQNAEFRQILKHATESNIPVYPLSYFHLCKRNIDLPRSQTWEVEPFVLHEGVDSLGRLCLTQGEDFDRFTKAKGDDAAFDNLGRLTLFKDPYVEYVKNLLEEEKIQLLQHVVDNPPRLISTRWKIHMVLNEYLASAWLLDGKTWTFDFDEELFATENAQRFHPVQPIIAIRAAILVFLGNPDLYRS
;
A
#
# COMPACT_ATOMS: atom_id res chain seq x y z
N MET A 1 -61.72 24.79 7.21
CA MET A 1 -60.89 23.88 6.41
C MET A 1 -59.46 23.97 6.94
N ALA A 2 -58.99 22.94 7.65
CA ALA A 2 -57.59 22.72 7.98
C ALA A 2 -57.47 21.23 8.32
N ILE A 3 -57.09 20.45 7.31
CA ILE A 3 -56.89 19.00 7.40
C ILE A 3 -55.58 18.79 8.18
N ARG A 4 -55.69 18.19 9.37
CA ARG A 4 -54.53 17.72 10.13
C ARG A 4 -54.03 16.43 9.48
N PHE A 5 -52.86 16.49 8.86
CA PHE A 5 -52.13 15.28 8.45
C PHE A 5 -51.56 14.61 9.69
N THR A 6 -52.17 13.49 10.11
CA THR A 6 -51.57 12.51 11.00
C THR A 6 -50.60 11.67 10.18
N SER A 7 -49.30 11.94 10.27
CA SER A 7 -48.28 11.02 9.73
C SER A 7 -48.15 9.83 10.67
N ASN A 8 -48.77 8.72 10.28
CA ASN A 8 -48.49 7.40 10.82
C ASN A 8 -47.06 7.00 10.45
N PHE A 9 -46.10 7.29 11.33
CA PHE A 9 -44.83 6.58 11.31
C PHE A 9 -45.05 5.24 11.99
N HIS A 10 -45.30 4.21 11.18
CA HIS A 10 -45.02 2.84 11.60
C HIS A 10 -43.51 2.77 11.89
N ILE A 11 -43.17 2.67 13.17
CA ILE A 11 -41.85 2.25 13.61
C ILE A 11 -41.69 0.81 13.12
N LEU A 12 -41.07 0.64 11.95
CA LEU A 12 -40.60 -0.65 11.50
C LEU A 12 -39.62 -1.15 12.55
N ALA A 13 -39.87 -2.37 13.02
CA ALA A 13 -39.08 -3.06 14.02
C ALA A 13 -37.59 -2.93 13.72
N ASN A 14 -36.79 -2.74 14.78
CA ASN A 14 -35.33 -2.82 14.75
C ASN A 14 -34.88 -4.04 13.94
N GLU A 15 -34.56 -3.85 12.66
CA GLU A 15 -33.71 -4.77 11.93
C GLU A 15 -32.35 -4.67 12.59
N SER A 16 -32.01 -5.71 13.36
CA SER A 16 -30.70 -5.87 13.97
C SER A 16 -29.63 -5.64 12.90
N ILE A 17 -28.82 -4.60 13.09
CA ILE A 17 -27.59 -4.39 12.32
C ILE A 17 -26.87 -5.74 12.29
N PRO A 18 -26.55 -6.31 11.12
CA PRO A 18 -25.87 -7.60 11.05
C PRO A 18 -24.64 -7.52 11.94
N GLN A 19 -24.54 -8.41 12.94
CA GLN A 19 -23.35 -8.51 13.76
C GLN A 19 -22.15 -8.57 12.81
N LYS A 20 -21.22 -7.62 12.98
CA LYS A 20 -19.99 -7.55 12.20
C LYS A 20 -19.35 -8.93 12.28
N ILE A 21 -19.31 -9.66 11.16
CA ILE A 21 -18.64 -10.95 11.09
C ILE A 21 -17.17 -10.66 11.34
N GLU A 22 -16.68 -11.05 12.52
CA GLU A 22 -15.26 -11.02 12.82
C GLU A 22 -14.59 -12.11 12.00
N TRP A 23 -13.96 -11.69 10.90
CA TRP A 23 -13.18 -12.60 10.09
C TRP A 23 -11.91 -13.01 10.85
N PRO A 24 -11.48 -14.28 10.73
CA PRO A 24 -10.25 -14.75 11.34
C PRO A 24 -9.06 -13.88 10.95
N ALA A 25 -8.18 -13.62 11.92
CA ALA A 25 -6.98 -12.84 11.70
C ALA A 25 -6.11 -13.52 10.63
N ARG A 26 -5.79 -12.77 9.58
CA ARG A 26 -4.88 -13.23 8.53
C ARG A 26 -3.45 -13.25 9.05
N HIS A 27 -2.70 -14.25 8.63
CA HIS A 27 -1.26 -14.34 8.82
C HIS A 27 -0.58 -13.25 7.99
N PRO A 28 0.40 -12.54 8.56
CA PRO A 28 1.24 -11.66 7.77
C PRO A 28 2.08 -12.50 6.79
N PRO A 29 2.51 -11.94 5.63
CA PRO A 29 3.21 -12.71 4.60
C PRO A 29 4.44 -13.49 5.07
N LYS A 30 5.20 -12.91 6.02
CA LYS A 30 6.38 -13.54 6.65
C LYS A 30 6.05 -14.84 7.39
N ASP A 31 4.83 -14.99 7.87
CA ASP A 31 4.37 -16.12 8.68
C ASP A 31 3.66 -17.18 7.83
N LEU A 32 3.58 -17.01 6.49
CA LEU A 32 3.00 -18.00 5.58
C LEU A 32 3.97 -19.15 5.26
N ARG A 33 5.28 -18.91 5.40
CA ARG A 33 6.31 -19.90 5.11
C ARG A 33 6.16 -21.13 6.01
N GLY A 34 6.15 -22.31 5.40
CA GLY A 34 5.98 -23.60 6.08
C GLY A 34 4.54 -23.92 6.46
N LYS A 35 3.56 -23.07 6.12
CA LYS A 35 2.14 -23.33 6.38
C LYS A 35 1.48 -24.08 5.24
N THR A 36 0.46 -24.85 5.61
CA THR A 36 -0.35 -25.62 4.68
C THR A 36 -1.71 -24.96 4.48
N GLY A 37 -1.99 -24.56 3.25
CA GLY A 37 -3.28 -24.08 2.80
C GLY A 37 -4.07 -25.18 2.09
N LEU A 38 -5.39 -25.08 2.12
CA LEU A 38 -6.27 -25.93 1.33
C LEU A 38 -6.93 -25.13 0.21
N ALA A 39 -6.67 -25.52 -1.04
CA ALA A 39 -7.40 -24.97 -2.17
C ALA A 39 -8.82 -25.54 -2.17
N ILE A 40 -9.80 -24.64 -2.16
CA ILE A 40 -11.19 -25.02 -2.31
C ILE A 40 -11.45 -25.20 -3.82
N ILE A 41 -11.97 -26.37 -4.20
CA ILE A 41 -12.13 -26.74 -5.62
C ILE A 41 -13.62 -26.67 -5.98
N PRO A 42 -14.03 -25.83 -6.95
CA PRO A 42 -15.40 -25.82 -7.45
C PRO A 42 -15.81 -27.15 -8.08
N GLN A 43 -17.11 -27.44 -8.06
CA GLN A 43 -17.66 -28.64 -8.70
C GLN A 43 -17.28 -28.70 -10.19
N GLY A 44 -16.81 -29.86 -10.63
CA GLY A 44 -16.40 -30.09 -12.03
C GLY A 44 -14.97 -29.61 -12.35
N LYS A 45 -14.22 -29.13 -11.35
CA LYS A 45 -12.79 -28.84 -11.45
C LYS A 45 -11.98 -29.87 -10.67
N THR A 46 -10.75 -30.08 -11.09
CA THR A 46 -9.69 -30.73 -10.31
C THR A 46 -8.68 -29.68 -9.85
N PHE A 47 -7.83 -30.06 -8.89
CA PHE A 47 -6.74 -29.22 -8.40
C PHE A 47 -5.87 -28.68 -9.56
N ASP A 48 -5.49 -29.57 -10.49
CA ASP A 48 -4.64 -29.25 -11.64
C ASP A 48 -5.34 -28.36 -12.69
N THR A 49 -6.67 -28.41 -12.75
CA THR A 49 -7.44 -27.50 -13.62
C THR A 49 -7.76 -26.16 -12.96
N LEU A 50 -7.64 -26.08 -11.64
CA LEU A 50 -7.94 -24.89 -10.87
C LEU A 50 -6.69 -24.03 -10.71
N LEU A 51 -5.58 -24.59 -10.24
CA LEU A 51 -4.32 -23.86 -10.06
C LEU A 51 -3.46 -24.03 -11.30
N THR A 52 -3.00 -22.91 -11.87
CA THR A 52 -2.03 -22.96 -12.95
C THR A 52 -0.65 -23.39 -12.42
N GLU A 53 0.25 -23.73 -13.34
CA GLU A 53 1.66 -23.95 -12.99
C GLU A 53 2.26 -22.70 -12.32
N GLU A 54 1.91 -21.51 -12.82
CA GLU A 54 2.28 -20.23 -12.21
C GLU A 54 1.76 -20.09 -10.77
N ASP A 55 0.48 -20.40 -10.53
CA ASP A 55 -0.12 -20.36 -9.18
C ASP A 55 0.63 -21.29 -8.20
N THR A 56 1.00 -22.48 -8.68
CA THR A 56 1.73 -23.47 -7.88
C THR A 56 3.16 -23.00 -7.60
N GLN A 57 3.84 -22.43 -8.60
CA GLN A 57 5.17 -21.86 -8.45
C GLN A 57 5.19 -20.70 -7.45
N VAL A 58 4.20 -19.79 -7.52
CA VAL A 58 4.03 -18.69 -6.55
C VAL A 58 3.97 -19.22 -5.12
N MET A 59 3.18 -20.26 -4.89
CA MET A 59 3.03 -20.86 -3.56
C MET A 59 4.32 -21.51 -3.07
N GLN A 60 5.03 -22.22 -3.96
CA GLN A 60 6.31 -22.84 -3.63
C GLN A 60 7.37 -21.81 -3.23
N GLU A 61 7.47 -20.70 -3.95
CA GLU A 61 8.41 -19.61 -3.64
C GLU A 61 8.10 -18.93 -2.31
N LEU A 62 6.82 -18.78 -1.98
CA LEU A 62 6.37 -18.32 -0.65
C LEU A 62 6.61 -19.36 0.46
N GLY A 63 7.05 -20.58 0.11
CA GLY A 63 7.18 -21.71 1.02
C GLY A 63 5.86 -22.21 1.58
N VAL A 64 4.75 -21.96 0.87
CA VAL A 64 3.41 -22.41 1.21
C VAL A 64 3.15 -23.78 0.59
N GLN A 65 2.66 -24.72 1.40
CA GLN A 65 2.17 -25.99 0.89
C GLN A 65 0.69 -25.87 0.57
N VAL A 66 0.29 -26.22 -0.65
CA VAL A 66 -1.13 -26.25 -1.02
C VAL A 66 -1.59 -27.68 -1.20
N ARG A 67 -2.73 -28.04 -0.60
CA ARG A 67 -3.36 -29.35 -0.72
C ARG A 67 -4.76 -29.23 -1.30
N SER A 68 -5.26 -30.34 -1.84
CA SER A 68 -6.66 -30.56 -2.20
C SER A 68 -7.29 -31.63 -1.30
N GLY A 69 -8.62 -31.59 -1.16
CA GLY A 69 -9.40 -32.60 -0.42
C GLY A 69 -9.68 -32.27 1.05
N ALA A 70 -10.23 -33.22 1.79
CA ALA A 70 -10.59 -33.04 3.20
C ALA A 70 -9.35 -33.22 4.10
N SER A 71 -8.74 -32.12 4.55
CA SER A 71 -7.66 -32.15 5.54
C SER A 71 -8.12 -31.40 6.80
N PRO A 72 -8.11 -32.05 7.99
CA PRO A 72 -8.62 -31.43 9.23
C PRO A 72 -7.64 -30.41 9.84
N GLN A 73 -6.38 -30.38 9.40
CA GLN A 73 -5.39 -29.44 9.91
C GLN A 73 -4.81 -28.60 8.76
N VAL A 74 -5.39 -27.43 8.57
CA VAL A 74 -4.97 -26.45 7.57
C VAL A 74 -4.84 -25.11 8.27
N ALA A 75 -3.83 -24.33 7.91
CA ALA A 75 -3.64 -23.01 8.48
C ALA A 75 -4.59 -21.98 7.83
N PHE A 76 -5.06 -22.26 6.61
CA PHE A 76 -5.95 -21.39 5.85
C PHE A 76 -6.60 -22.10 4.67
N TYR A 77 -7.66 -21.48 4.13
CA TYR A 77 -8.26 -21.85 2.86
C TYR A 77 -7.85 -20.89 1.74
N ILE A 78 -7.80 -21.40 0.51
CA ILE A 78 -7.46 -20.65 -0.71
C ILE A 78 -8.63 -20.72 -1.68
N VAL A 79 -9.05 -19.57 -2.20
CA VAL A 79 -10.11 -19.41 -3.20
C VAL A 79 -9.51 -18.76 -4.44
N LYS A 80 -9.74 -19.34 -5.63
CA LYS A 80 -9.28 -18.72 -6.88
C LYS A 80 -10.23 -17.61 -7.34
N ASP A 81 -10.08 -16.43 -6.76
CA ASP A 81 -10.97 -15.28 -6.89
C ASP A 81 -11.22 -14.77 -8.33
N ASN A 82 -10.38 -15.15 -9.30
CA ASN A 82 -10.54 -14.81 -10.71
C ASN A 82 -11.19 -15.91 -11.57
N ASP A 83 -11.47 -17.10 -11.04
CA ASP A 83 -12.13 -18.17 -11.81
C ASP A 83 -13.66 -17.90 -11.88
N PRO A 84 -14.25 -17.80 -13.08
CA PRO A 84 -15.70 -17.60 -13.25
C PRO A 84 -16.56 -18.67 -12.57
N ALA A 85 -16.02 -19.87 -12.31
CA ALA A 85 -16.66 -20.91 -11.52
C ALA A 85 -16.85 -20.51 -10.03
N TRP A 86 -16.31 -19.38 -9.59
CA TRP A 86 -16.65 -18.76 -8.30
C TRP A 86 -17.76 -17.72 -8.38
N ARG A 87 -18.18 -17.30 -9.58
CA ARG A 87 -19.41 -16.50 -9.75
C ARG A 87 -20.68 -17.33 -9.50
N VAL A 88 -20.55 -18.47 -8.83
CA VAL A 88 -21.61 -19.44 -8.61
C VAL A 88 -22.50 -18.96 -7.48
N ASP A 89 -23.79 -19.12 -7.76
CA ASP A 89 -24.95 -19.01 -6.89
C ASP A 89 -24.59 -19.01 -5.39
N PRO A 90 -24.92 -17.93 -4.65
CA PRO A 90 -24.79 -17.87 -3.20
C PRO A 90 -25.39 -19.09 -2.47
N GLN A 91 -26.22 -19.90 -3.12
CA GLN A 91 -26.82 -21.13 -2.59
C GLN A 91 -25.98 -22.41 -2.74
N ASN A 92 -24.76 -22.37 -3.29
CA ASN A 92 -23.91 -23.57 -3.35
C ASN A 92 -23.61 -24.12 -1.94
N ALA A 93 -24.14 -25.31 -1.65
CA ALA A 93 -24.11 -25.91 -0.31
C ALA A 93 -22.70 -26.28 0.16
N GLU A 94 -21.82 -26.72 -0.74
CA GLU A 94 -20.44 -27.09 -0.43
C GLU A 94 -19.61 -25.86 -0.07
N PHE A 95 -19.78 -24.77 -0.84
CA PHE A 95 -19.14 -23.48 -0.53
C PHE A 95 -19.60 -22.92 0.82
N ARG A 96 -20.91 -22.97 1.10
CA ARG A 96 -21.46 -22.55 2.41
C ARG A 96 -20.91 -23.39 3.56
N GLN A 97 -20.75 -24.70 3.36
CA GLN A 97 -20.17 -25.57 4.39
C GLN A 97 -18.72 -25.22 4.68
N ILE A 98 -17.92 -24.92 3.67
CA ILE A 98 -16.51 -24.57 3.85
C ILE A 98 -16.37 -23.19 4.51
N LEU A 99 -17.15 -22.19 4.09
CA LEU A 99 -17.16 -20.89 4.75
C LEU A 99 -17.65 -20.98 6.20
N LYS A 100 -18.67 -21.80 6.45
CA LYS A 100 -19.16 -22.08 7.80
C LYS A 100 -18.07 -22.72 8.65
N HIS A 101 -17.42 -23.78 8.15
CA HIS A 101 -16.34 -24.44 8.87
C HIS A 101 -15.14 -23.52 9.12
N ALA A 102 -14.75 -22.70 8.14
CA ALA A 102 -13.69 -21.71 8.28
C ALA A 102 -14.01 -20.69 9.38
N THR A 103 -15.27 -20.26 9.47
CA THR A 103 -15.74 -19.33 10.50
C THR A 103 -15.78 -19.99 11.88
N GLU A 104 -16.37 -21.19 11.98
CA GLU A 104 -16.47 -21.95 13.23
C GLU A 104 -15.10 -22.37 13.78
N SER A 105 -14.13 -22.65 12.89
CA SER A 105 -12.78 -23.09 13.25
C SER A 105 -11.77 -21.94 13.33
N ASN A 106 -12.20 -20.69 13.12
CA ASN A 106 -11.34 -19.51 13.08
C ASN A 106 -10.15 -19.64 12.10
N ILE A 107 -10.40 -20.20 10.92
CA ILE A 107 -9.39 -20.44 9.87
C ILE A 107 -9.57 -19.36 8.78
N PRO A 108 -8.53 -18.55 8.49
CA PRO A 108 -8.65 -17.49 7.49
C PRO A 108 -8.81 -18.05 6.06
N VAL A 109 -9.59 -17.33 5.26
CA VAL A 109 -9.78 -17.60 3.82
C VAL A 109 -9.06 -16.52 3.02
N TYR A 110 -8.21 -16.95 2.09
CA TYR A 110 -7.45 -16.06 1.20
C TYR A 110 -7.92 -16.20 -0.25
N PRO A 111 -8.04 -15.08 -0.97
CA PRO A 111 -8.06 -15.12 -2.42
C PRO A 111 -6.67 -15.52 -2.95
N LEU A 112 -6.61 -16.24 -4.06
CA LEU A 112 -5.38 -16.68 -4.70
C LEU A 112 -4.52 -15.48 -5.12
N SER A 113 -5.17 -14.39 -5.57
CA SER A 113 -4.51 -13.12 -5.88
C SER A 113 -3.67 -12.57 -4.71
N TYR A 114 -4.02 -12.86 -3.45
CA TYR A 114 -3.23 -12.45 -2.30
C TYR A 114 -1.82 -13.04 -2.30
N PHE A 115 -1.65 -14.29 -2.75
CA PHE A 115 -0.34 -14.93 -2.80
C PHE A 115 0.51 -14.40 -3.94
N HIS A 116 -0.10 -14.09 -5.08
CA HIS A 116 0.58 -13.35 -6.16
C HIS A 116 1.08 -11.98 -5.69
N LEU A 117 0.28 -11.28 -4.87
CA LEU A 117 0.70 -10.04 -4.21
C LEU A 117 1.83 -10.26 -3.20
N CYS A 118 1.77 -11.34 -2.41
CA CYS A 118 2.85 -11.68 -1.48
C CYS A 118 4.15 -11.98 -2.22
N LYS A 119 4.10 -12.75 -3.32
CA LYS A 119 5.29 -13.04 -4.14
C LYS A 119 5.86 -11.77 -4.73
N ARG A 120 5.03 -10.88 -5.29
CA ARG A 120 5.49 -9.55 -5.73
C ARG A 120 6.19 -8.76 -4.63
N ASN A 121 5.75 -8.90 -3.37
CA ASN A 121 6.40 -8.27 -2.22
C ASN A 121 7.66 -9.00 -1.71
N ILE A 122 7.90 -10.25 -2.11
CA ILE A 122 9.13 -11.01 -1.88
C ILE A 122 10.14 -10.79 -3.02
N ASP A 123 9.65 -10.68 -4.25
CA ASP A 123 10.42 -10.38 -5.48
C ASP A 123 10.78 -8.89 -5.58
N LEU A 124 10.07 -8.01 -4.85
CA LEU A 124 10.63 -6.72 -4.47
C LEU A 124 11.85 -7.02 -3.60
N PRO A 125 13.07 -6.70 -4.05
CA PRO A 125 14.26 -7.05 -3.29
C PRO A 125 14.15 -6.46 -1.88
N ARG A 126 13.93 -7.31 -0.87
CA ARG A 126 14.21 -6.97 0.54
C ARG A 126 15.71 -7.01 0.84
N SER A 127 16.54 -6.91 -0.20
CA SER A 127 17.95 -6.63 -0.08
C SER A 127 18.08 -5.11 0.08
N GLN A 128 18.20 -4.67 1.34
CA GLN A 128 18.87 -3.41 1.67
C GLN A 128 20.35 -3.50 1.26
N THR A 129 20.61 -3.62 -0.03
CA THR A 129 21.81 -3.11 -0.64
C THR A 129 21.36 -1.80 -1.25
N TRP A 130 21.29 -0.74 -0.43
CA TRP A 130 21.31 0.60 -0.99
C TRP A 130 22.51 0.60 -1.93
N GLU A 131 22.25 0.60 -3.23
CA GLU A 131 23.29 0.83 -4.21
C GLU A 131 24.05 2.07 -3.72
N VAL A 132 25.39 2.00 -3.77
CA VAL A 132 26.24 3.17 -3.49
C VAL A 132 25.58 4.38 -4.14
N GLU A 133 25.30 5.42 -3.34
CA GLU A 133 24.55 6.57 -3.82
C GLU A 133 25.16 7.05 -5.14
N PRO A 134 24.35 7.25 -6.19
CA PRO A 134 24.86 7.52 -7.53
C PRO A 134 25.69 8.81 -7.61
N PHE A 135 25.46 9.71 -6.66
CA PHE A 135 26.19 10.95 -6.40
C PHE A 135 25.89 11.42 -4.98
N VAL A 136 26.68 12.37 -4.48
CA VAL A 136 26.58 12.94 -3.13
C VAL A 136 26.02 14.36 -3.22
N LEU A 137 25.09 14.69 -2.31
CA LEU A 137 24.66 16.06 -2.08
C LEU A 137 25.49 16.69 -0.95
N HIS A 138 26.09 17.83 -1.24
CA HIS A 138 26.86 18.59 -0.25
C HIS A 138 25.92 19.42 0.61
N GLU A 139 25.94 19.16 1.92
CA GLU A 139 25.16 19.91 2.90
C GLU A 139 25.85 21.22 3.28
N GLY A 140 25.06 22.27 3.39
CA GLY A 140 25.48 23.57 3.88
C GLY A 140 24.31 24.29 4.56
N VAL A 141 24.56 25.53 4.97
CA VAL A 141 23.53 26.43 5.50
C VAL A 141 23.61 27.78 4.80
N ASP A 142 22.46 28.38 4.51
CA ASP A 142 22.41 29.73 3.95
C ASP A 142 22.61 30.80 5.03
N SER A 143 22.56 32.07 4.62
CA SER A 143 22.69 33.23 5.52
C SER A 143 21.56 33.34 6.57
N LEU A 144 20.44 32.64 6.37
CA LEU A 144 19.30 32.60 7.28
C LEU A 144 19.31 31.32 8.15
N GLY A 145 20.34 30.47 8.02
CA GLY A 145 20.47 29.21 8.76
C GLY A 145 19.63 28.06 8.21
N ARG A 146 19.08 28.18 7.00
CA ARG A 146 18.31 27.13 6.34
C ARG A 146 19.23 26.10 5.71
N LEU A 147 18.81 24.84 5.70
CA LEU A 147 19.56 23.75 5.09
C LEU A 147 19.68 23.96 3.58
N CYS A 148 20.88 23.80 3.05
CA CYS A 148 21.16 23.80 1.62
C CYS A 148 21.75 22.45 1.19
N LEU A 149 21.30 21.94 0.04
CA LEU A 149 21.85 20.77 -0.62
C LEU A 149 22.38 21.17 -2.00
N THR A 150 23.68 21.02 -2.22
CA THR A 150 24.34 21.39 -3.48
C THR A 150 24.79 20.16 -4.26
N GLN A 151 24.45 20.14 -5.55
CA GLN A 151 24.87 19.09 -6.49
C GLN A 151 26.35 19.21 -6.85
N GLY A 152 27.08 18.10 -6.77
CA GLY A 152 28.48 17.98 -7.21
C GLY A 152 28.63 17.67 -8.70
N GLU A 153 29.88 17.50 -9.15
CA GLU A 153 30.20 17.10 -10.54
C GLU A 153 29.83 15.63 -10.84
N ASP A 154 29.65 14.82 -9.82
CA ASP A 154 29.13 13.46 -9.89
C ASP A 154 27.67 13.40 -10.37
N PHE A 155 26.84 14.39 -10.01
CA PHE A 155 25.48 14.52 -10.57
C PHE A 155 25.54 14.65 -12.10
N ASP A 156 26.33 15.59 -12.62
CA ASP A 156 26.47 15.82 -14.07
C ASP A 156 26.99 14.56 -14.81
N ARG A 157 27.89 13.79 -14.17
CA ARG A 157 28.38 12.51 -14.70
C ARG A 157 27.28 11.46 -14.72
N PHE A 158 26.48 11.37 -13.67
CA PHE A 158 25.37 10.43 -13.57
C PHE A 158 24.29 10.73 -14.61
N THR A 159 23.91 12.01 -14.76
CA THR A 159 22.97 12.49 -15.77
C THR A 159 23.39 12.08 -17.19
N LYS A 160 24.67 12.27 -17.54
CA LYS A 160 25.20 11.82 -18.85
C LYS A 160 25.17 10.31 -19.04
N ALA A 161 25.31 9.53 -17.97
CA ALA A 161 25.39 8.08 -18.05
C ALA A 161 24.01 7.38 -18.03
N LYS A 162 23.02 7.96 -17.34
CA LYS A 162 21.71 7.34 -17.07
C LYS A 162 20.52 8.12 -17.62
N GLY A 163 20.72 9.35 -18.07
CA GLY A 163 19.68 10.25 -18.54
C GLY A 163 19.13 11.16 -17.44
N ASP A 164 18.45 12.22 -17.86
CA ASP A 164 17.91 13.27 -16.98
C ASP A 164 16.88 12.69 -16.00
N ASP A 165 15.89 11.93 -16.49
CA ASP A 165 14.81 11.38 -15.66
C ASP A 165 15.37 10.58 -14.46
N ALA A 166 16.28 9.64 -14.72
CA ALA A 166 16.90 8.83 -13.67
C ALA A 166 17.76 9.65 -12.71
N ALA A 167 18.40 10.72 -13.18
CA ALA A 167 19.19 11.61 -12.34
C ALA A 167 18.31 12.45 -11.42
N PHE A 168 17.21 13.01 -11.95
CA PHE A 168 16.26 13.80 -11.16
C PHE A 168 15.46 12.94 -10.17
N ASP A 169 15.12 11.70 -10.53
CA ASP A 169 14.51 10.76 -9.58
C ASP A 169 15.46 10.46 -8.41
N ASN A 170 16.75 10.19 -8.68
CA ASN A 170 17.71 9.97 -7.61
C ASN A 170 17.99 11.24 -6.80
N LEU A 171 17.94 12.42 -7.43
CA LEU A 171 18.08 13.70 -6.75
C LEU A 171 16.94 13.89 -5.74
N GLY A 172 15.69 13.75 -6.18
CA GLY A 172 14.52 13.87 -5.30
C GLY A 172 14.57 12.87 -4.15
N ARG A 173 14.94 11.62 -4.43
CA ARG A 173 15.15 10.59 -3.40
C ARG A 173 16.21 11.00 -2.37
N LEU A 174 17.39 11.43 -2.81
CA LEU A 174 18.48 11.83 -1.91
C LEU A 174 18.14 13.09 -1.11
N THR A 175 17.43 14.04 -1.73
CA THR A 175 16.91 15.23 -1.05
C THR A 175 15.95 14.84 0.07
N LEU A 176 14.99 13.94 -0.18
CA LEU A 176 14.04 13.47 0.84
C LEU A 176 14.74 12.80 2.05
N PHE A 177 15.85 12.09 1.84
CA PHE A 177 16.60 11.48 2.95
C PHE A 177 17.31 12.50 3.85
N LYS A 178 17.62 13.68 3.33
CA LYS A 178 18.27 14.78 4.05
C LYS A 178 17.27 15.84 4.53
N ASP A 179 15.98 15.65 4.24
CA ASP A 179 14.94 16.64 4.48
C ASP A 179 14.52 16.69 5.97
N PRO A 180 14.57 17.88 6.62
CA PRO A 180 14.19 18.03 8.03
C PRO A 180 12.74 17.64 8.33
N TYR A 181 11.81 17.91 7.40
CA TYR A 181 10.40 17.57 7.58
C TYR A 181 10.16 16.07 7.43
N VAL A 182 10.92 15.39 6.56
CA VAL A 182 10.89 13.92 6.47
C VAL A 182 11.36 13.30 7.79
N GLU A 183 12.42 13.83 8.41
CA GLU A 183 12.86 13.38 9.73
C GLU A 183 11.80 13.65 10.81
N TYR A 184 11.09 14.78 10.75
CA TYR A 184 9.94 15.03 11.62
C TYR A 184 8.84 13.96 11.45
N VAL A 185 8.42 13.66 10.21
CA VAL A 185 7.38 12.66 9.91
C VAL A 185 7.80 11.25 10.35
N LYS A 186 9.07 10.89 10.17
CA LYS A 186 9.65 9.62 10.64
C LYS A 186 9.51 9.44 12.15
N ASN A 187 9.56 10.54 12.91
CA ASN A 187 9.51 10.55 14.37
C ASN A 187 8.10 10.76 14.96
N LEU A 188 7.05 10.76 14.15
CA LEU A 188 5.66 10.73 14.63
C LEU A 188 5.37 9.49 15.48
N LEU A 189 4.32 9.54 16.30
CA LEU A 189 3.87 8.39 17.07
C LEU A 189 3.35 7.28 16.15
N GLU A 190 3.47 6.03 16.58
CA GLU A 190 3.03 4.88 15.78
C GLU A 190 1.53 4.92 15.50
N GLU A 191 0.71 5.40 16.44
CA GLU A 191 -0.72 5.57 16.25
C GLU A 191 -1.03 6.57 15.13
N GLU A 192 -0.29 7.67 15.06
CA GLU A 192 -0.42 8.67 14.01
C GLU A 192 0.03 8.12 12.66
N LYS A 193 1.14 7.38 12.62
CA LYS A 193 1.62 6.70 11.41
C LYS A 193 0.58 5.72 10.87
N ILE A 194 -0.05 4.93 11.75
CA ILE A 194 -1.11 3.99 11.37
C ILE A 194 -2.30 4.74 10.77
N GLN A 195 -2.74 5.85 11.37
CA GLN A 195 -3.84 6.66 10.83
C GLN A 195 -3.50 7.24 9.46
N LEU A 196 -2.28 7.78 9.28
CA LEU A 196 -1.82 8.33 8.01
C LEU A 196 -1.80 7.28 6.89
N LEU A 197 -1.34 6.06 7.19
CA LEU A 197 -1.27 4.97 6.21
C LEU A 197 -2.66 4.47 5.77
N GLN A 198 -3.74 4.72 6.53
CA GLN A 198 -5.10 4.40 6.08
C GLN A 198 -5.54 5.23 4.87
N HIS A 199 -4.86 6.34 4.59
CA HIS A 199 -5.11 7.17 3.42
C HIS A 199 -4.37 6.70 2.16
N VAL A 200 -3.68 5.55 2.23
CA VAL A 200 -2.91 4.99 1.12
C VAL A 200 -3.49 3.65 0.70
N VAL A 201 -3.56 3.43 -0.62
CA VAL A 201 -3.89 2.14 -1.21
C VAL A 201 -2.68 1.64 -1.97
N ASP A 202 -2.29 0.38 -1.72
CA ASP A 202 -1.17 -0.27 -2.38
C ASP A 202 -1.48 -0.68 -3.84
N ASN A 203 -0.42 -0.93 -4.61
CA ASN A 203 -0.45 -1.52 -5.96
C ASN A 203 -1.18 -0.73 -7.07
N PRO A 204 -0.56 0.34 -7.62
CA PRO A 204 0.62 1.05 -7.08
C PRO A 204 0.23 1.96 -5.91
N PRO A 205 1.17 2.30 -5.00
CA PRO A 205 0.89 3.21 -3.91
C PRO A 205 0.30 4.54 -4.39
N ARG A 206 -0.87 4.87 -3.86
CA ARG A 206 -1.63 6.08 -4.20
C ARG A 206 -2.49 6.54 -3.02
N LEU A 207 -2.87 7.80 -3.02
CA LEU A 207 -3.85 8.30 -2.06
C LEU A 207 -5.23 7.69 -2.34
N ILE A 208 -5.92 7.26 -1.28
CA ILE A 208 -7.23 6.63 -1.35
C ILE A 208 -8.23 7.50 -2.11
N SER A 209 -9.02 6.87 -2.98
CA SER A 209 -10.06 7.53 -3.78
C SER A 209 -9.54 8.65 -4.69
N THR A 210 -8.25 8.65 -5.04
CA THR A 210 -7.67 9.61 -5.99
C THR A 210 -6.82 8.93 -7.05
N ARG A 211 -6.39 9.71 -8.05
CA ARG A 211 -5.37 9.33 -9.04
C ARG A 211 -3.93 9.63 -8.61
N TRP A 212 -3.74 10.27 -7.45
CA TRP A 212 -2.44 10.74 -7.00
C TRP A 212 -1.58 9.57 -6.54
N LYS A 213 -0.57 9.23 -7.35
CA LYS A 213 0.49 8.29 -6.95
C LYS A 213 1.36 8.92 -5.87
N ILE A 214 1.92 8.10 -4.98
CA ILE A 214 2.76 8.60 -3.88
C ILE A 214 3.95 9.42 -4.38
N HIS A 215 4.69 8.99 -5.42
CA HIS A 215 5.79 9.78 -5.96
C HIS A 215 5.35 11.16 -6.49
N MET A 216 4.13 11.27 -7.04
CA MET A 216 3.61 12.55 -7.53
C MET A 216 3.36 13.51 -6.37
N VAL A 217 2.83 13.01 -5.25
CA VAL A 217 2.64 13.82 -4.03
C VAL A 217 3.98 14.29 -3.47
N LEU A 218 5.00 13.42 -3.48
CA LEU A 218 6.36 13.78 -3.06
C LEU A 218 7.00 14.82 -3.98
N ASN A 219 6.74 14.77 -5.29
CA ASN A 219 7.23 15.77 -6.23
C ASN A 219 6.60 17.15 -5.99
N GLU A 220 5.30 17.21 -5.71
CA GLU A 220 4.62 18.45 -5.34
C GLU A 220 5.16 19.02 -4.03
N TYR A 221 5.42 18.14 -3.06
CA TYR A 221 6.04 18.50 -1.81
C TYR A 221 7.44 19.09 -2.02
N LEU A 222 8.33 18.40 -2.75
CA LEU A 222 9.69 18.88 -3.01
C LEU A 222 9.70 20.22 -3.76
N ALA A 223 8.81 20.39 -4.74
CA ALA A 223 8.66 21.64 -5.48
C ALA A 223 8.21 22.81 -4.59
N SER A 224 7.53 22.53 -3.47
CA SER A 224 7.07 23.54 -2.51
C SER A 224 8.07 23.75 -1.36
N ALA A 225 8.75 22.69 -0.95
CA ALA A 225 9.63 22.66 0.22
C ALA A 225 11.06 23.14 -0.08
N TRP A 226 11.47 23.13 -1.35
CA TRP A 226 12.85 23.43 -1.74
C TRP A 226 12.90 24.50 -2.82
N LEU A 227 13.62 25.58 -2.52
CA LEU A 227 13.92 26.66 -3.46
C LEU A 227 15.18 26.33 -4.24
N LEU A 228 15.06 26.29 -5.57
CA LEU A 228 16.18 26.00 -6.46
C LEU A 228 16.88 27.30 -6.90
N ASP A 229 18.18 27.42 -6.60
CA ASP A 229 19.07 28.42 -7.18
C ASP A 229 20.31 27.74 -7.79
N GLY A 230 20.33 27.67 -9.13
CA GLY A 230 21.37 26.97 -9.87
C GLY A 230 21.46 25.49 -9.49
N LYS A 231 22.56 25.11 -8.81
CA LYS A 231 22.84 23.74 -8.35
C LYS A 231 22.47 23.50 -6.88
N THR A 232 21.96 24.52 -6.19
CA THR A 232 21.70 24.48 -4.76
C THR A 232 20.20 24.53 -4.50
N TRP A 233 19.74 23.58 -3.69
CA TRP A 233 18.38 23.48 -3.20
C TRP A 233 18.38 23.98 -1.75
N THR A 234 17.56 24.97 -1.43
CA THR A 234 17.45 25.52 -0.07
C THR A 234 16.10 25.15 0.53
N PHE A 235 16.10 24.53 1.70
CA PHE A 235 14.89 24.11 2.39
C PHE A 235 14.14 25.33 2.95
N ASP A 236 12.88 25.50 2.56
CA ASP A 236 12.02 26.62 2.95
C ASP A 236 10.55 26.19 3.02
N PHE A 237 10.28 25.09 3.72
CA PHE A 237 8.94 24.53 3.80
C PHE A 237 8.08 25.19 4.88
N ASP A 238 6.90 25.70 4.49
CA ASP A 238 5.84 26.16 5.38
C ASP A 238 4.60 25.28 5.21
N GLU A 239 4.19 24.61 6.30
CA GLU A 239 3.08 23.67 6.29
C GLU A 239 1.72 24.36 6.06
N GLU A 240 1.50 25.54 6.64
CA GLU A 240 0.23 26.27 6.52
C GLU A 240 0.05 26.82 5.11
N LEU A 241 1.12 27.36 4.54
CA LEU A 241 1.16 27.83 3.16
C LEU A 241 0.89 26.67 2.20
N PHE A 242 1.58 25.54 2.37
CA PHE A 242 1.37 24.37 1.54
C PHE A 242 -0.08 23.86 1.63
N ALA A 243 -0.67 23.81 2.83
CA ALA A 243 -2.04 23.40 3.03
C ALA A 243 -3.04 24.32 2.30
N THR A 244 -2.78 25.63 2.33
CA THR A 244 -3.61 26.64 1.70
C THR A 244 -3.53 26.57 0.18
N GLU A 245 -2.32 26.54 -0.37
CA GLU A 245 -2.08 26.51 -1.83
C GLU A 245 -2.60 25.21 -2.47
N ASN A 246 -2.59 24.11 -1.72
CA ASN A 246 -2.97 22.78 -2.22
C ASN A 246 -4.34 22.31 -1.72
N ALA A 247 -5.17 23.19 -1.16
CA ALA A 247 -6.41 22.84 -0.45
C ALA A 247 -7.35 21.87 -1.21
N GLN A 248 -7.40 21.97 -2.54
CA GLN A 248 -8.23 21.10 -3.40
C GLN A 248 -7.44 20.08 -4.21
N ARG A 249 -6.11 20.12 -4.16
CA ARG A 249 -5.25 19.36 -5.08
C ARG A 249 -5.37 17.85 -4.85
N PHE A 250 -5.44 17.42 -3.59
CA PHE A 250 -5.46 16.01 -3.19
C PHE A 250 -6.83 15.51 -2.72
N HIS A 251 -7.90 16.26 -3.01
CA HIS A 251 -9.25 15.93 -2.57
C HIS A 251 -9.62 14.47 -2.91
N PRO A 252 -10.21 13.69 -1.96
CA PRO A 252 -10.76 14.11 -0.66
C PRO A 252 -9.76 14.14 0.50
N VAL A 253 -8.49 13.81 0.28
CA VAL A 253 -7.46 13.80 1.32
C VAL A 253 -6.93 15.23 1.54
N GLN A 254 -6.78 15.64 2.81
CA GLN A 254 -6.19 16.94 3.13
C GLN A 254 -4.70 16.98 2.73
N PRO A 255 -4.16 18.12 2.29
CA PRO A 255 -2.78 18.18 1.79
C PRO A 255 -1.72 17.73 2.79
N ILE A 256 -1.86 18.08 4.06
CA ILE A 256 -0.90 17.68 5.09
C ILE A 256 -0.94 16.18 5.36
N ILE A 257 -2.15 15.61 5.37
CA ILE A 257 -2.33 14.15 5.48
C ILE A 257 -1.69 13.46 4.26
N ALA A 258 -1.92 14.00 3.06
CA ALA A 258 -1.40 13.46 1.82
C ALA A 258 0.14 13.40 1.82
N ILE A 259 0.82 14.50 2.15
CA ILE A 259 2.30 14.52 2.15
C ILE A 259 2.88 13.62 3.24
N ARG A 260 2.32 13.64 4.46
CA ARG A 260 2.85 12.83 5.57
C ARG A 260 2.67 11.34 5.30
N ALA A 261 1.50 10.95 4.77
CA ALA A 261 1.27 9.57 4.32
C ALA A 261 2.24 9.17 3.20
N ALA A 262 2.47 10.06 2.23
CA ALA A 262 3.41 9.81 1.14
C ALA A 262 4.86 9.63 1.64
N ILE A 263 5.30 10.45 2.60
CA ILE A 263 6.61 10.36 3.23
C ILE A 263 6.75 9.03 4.00
N LEU A 264 5.73 8.61 4.76
CA LEU A 264 5.80 7.32 5.47
C LEU A 264 5.90 6.13 4.51
N VAL A 265 5.18 6.18 3.39
CA VAL A 265 5.28 5.16 2.35
C VAL A 265 6.68 5.16 1.72
N PHE A 266 7.25 6.34 1.46
CA PHE A 266 8.62 6.48 0.98
C PHE A 266 9.64 5.88 1.96
N LEU A 267 9.55 6.20 3.26
CA LEU A 267 10.45 5.66 4.29
C LEU A 267 10.40 4.13 4.39
N GLY A 268 9.22 3.53 4.12
CA GLY A 268 9.05 2.08 4.07
C GLY A 268 9.53 1.44 2.75
N ASN A 269 9.50 2.19 1.64
CA ASN A 269 9.93 1.72 0.31
C ASN A 269 10.44 2.88 -0.57
N PRO A 270 11.72 3.26 -0.46
CA PRO A 270 12.27 4.41 -1.19
C PRO A 270 12.38 4.21 -2.70
N ASP A 271 12.35 2.96 -3.17
CA ASP A 271 12.38 2.64 -4.61
C ASP A 271 11.08 3.02 -5.33
N LEU A 272 10.03 3.40 -4.59
CA LEU A 272 8.80 3.97 -5.17
C LEU A 272 9.04 5.27 -5.94
N TYR A 273 10.18 5.91 -5.72
CA TYR A 273 10.60 7.09 -6.46
C TYR A 273 11.17 6.76 -7.85
N ARG A 274 11.39 5.47 -8.17
CA ARG A 274 11.90 4.98 -9.46
C ARG A 274 10.79 4.40 -10.37
N SER A 275 9.50 4.47 -9.98
CA SER A 275 8.37 3.73 -10.58
C SER A 275 7.28 4.58 -11.22
#